data_AF-A0A5K0ZNX0-F1
#
_entry.id   AF-A0A5K0ZNX0-F1
#
_cell.length_a   1.000
_cell.length_b   1.000
_cell.length_c   1.000
_cell.angle_alpha   90.00
_cell.angle_beta   90.00
_cell.angle_gamma   90.00
#
_symmetry.space_group_name_H-M   'P 1'
#
loop_
_entity.id
_entity.type
_entity.pdbx_description
1 polymer ?
#
loop_
_entity_poly.entity_id
_entity_poly.type
_entity_poly.pdbx_seq_one_letter_code
_entity_poly.pdbx_strand_id
1 'polypeptide(L)'
;IKSLKKLEVRECATFCALPSMHLLKSLTISDYDGLNTIGDLPKLETLHVYGSGNGVPQWMLGLSQLETLYLYSFSEDISLGGHWQCLPKLRRLWLSKFPNLKSLVDVNNITPQQNETTCPTDAQQQIACLSKLEMLTIISCPTLHLPQDLSDHFRGKITRV
;
A
#
# COMPACT_ATOMS: atom_id res chain seq x y z
N ILE A 1 14.39 -14.89 -16.03
CA ILE A 1 15.07 -14.75 -14.72
C ILE A 1 14.35 -15.64 -13.71
N LYS A 2 14.91 -16.81 -13.34
CA LYS A 2 14.18 -17.82 -12.53
C LYS A 2 14.57 -17.85 -11.05
N SER A 3 15.56 -17.06 -10.63
CA SER A 3 16.17 -17.13 -9.29
C SER A 3 16.16 -15.80 -8.52
N LEU A 4 15.61 -14.74 -9.10
CA LEU A 4 15.67 -13.40 -8.51
C LEU A 4 14.73 -13.31 -7.30
N LYS A 5 15.30 -12.97 -6.14
CA LYS A 5 14.58 -12.82 -4.87
C LYS A 5 14.37 -11.36 -4.47
N LYS A 6 15.17 -10.45 -5.01
CA LYS A 6 15.07 -9.01 -4.77
C LYS A 6 15.19 -8.28 -6.11
N LEU A 7 14.26 -7.36 -6.35
CA LEU A 7 14.24 -6.53 -7.54
C LEU A 7 14.08 -5.07 -7.10
N GLU A 8 14.79 -4.20 -7.78
CA GLU A 8 14.69 -2.76 -7.61
C GLU A 8 14.52 -2.14 -8.99
N VAL A 9 13.45 -1.37 -9.15
CA VAL A 9 13.10 -0.66 -10.38
C VAL A 9 13.07 0.83 -10.03
N ARG A 10 13.89 1.63 -10.70
CA ARG A 10 13.96 3.08 -10.50
C ARG A 10 13.95 3.79 -11.84
N GLU A 11 13.27 4.92 -11.94
CA GLU A 11 13.35 5.86 -13.08
C GLU A 11 13.10 5.18 -14.43
N CYS A 12 12.15 4.24 -14.47
CA CYS A 12 11.91 3.41 -15.64
C CYS A 12 10.66 3.87 -16.39
N ALA A 13 10.78 4.96 -17.14
CA ALA A 13 9.68 5.58 -17.91
C ALA A 13 9.06 4.64 -18.98
N THR A 14 9.79 3.63 -19.45
CA THR A 14 9.32 2.66 -20.44
C THR A 14 8.84 1.34 -19.83
N PHE A 15 8.94 1.18 -18.52
CA PHE A 15 8.66 -0.09 -17.85
C PHE A 15 7.19 -0.19 -17.49
N CYS A 16 6.38 -0.59 -18.48
CA CYS A 16 4.93 -0.62 -18.34
C CYS A 16 4.39 -1.84 -17.57
N ALA A 17 5.17 -2.92 -17.51
CA ALA A 17 4.75 -4.17 -16.91
C ALA A 17 5.93 -4.93 -16.27
N LEU A 18 5.74 -5.39 -15.03
CA LEU A 18 6.65 -6.34 -14.40
C LEU A 18 6.18 -7.77 -14.74
N PRO A 19 7.03 -8.66 -15.26
CA PRO A 19 6.62 -10.04 -15.53
C PRO A 19 6.42 -10.83 -14.23
N SER A 20 5.71 -11.96 -14.29
CA SER A 20 5.55 -12.86 -13.13
C SER A 20 6.90 -13.36 -12.62
N MET A 21 7.12 -13.29 -11.31
CA MET A 21 8.35 -13.72 -10.66
C MET A 21 8.05 -14.53 -9.40
N HIS A 22 7.94 -15.85 -9.55
CA HIS A 22 7.49 -16.76 -8.49
C HIS A 22 8.44 -16.93 -7.29
N LEU A 23 9.65 -16.36 -7.34
CA LEU A 23 10.61 -16.41 -6.24
C LEU A 23 10.93 -15.03 -5.64
N LEU A 24 10.35 -13.96 -6.19
CA LEU A 24 10.61 -12.61 -5.73
C LEU A 24 10.00 -12.43 -4.35
N LYS A 25 10.84 -12.06 -3.37
CA LYS A 25 10.46 -11.82 -1.97
C LYS A 25 10.41 -10.33 -1.64
N SER A 26 11.24 -9.54 -2.30
CA SER A 26 11.36 -8.11 -2.06
C SER A 26 11.35 -7.34 -3.37
N LEU A 27 10.52 -6.30 -3.43
CA LEU A 27 10.42 -5.39 -4.55
C LEU A 27 10.56 -3.96 -4.05
N THR A 28 11.40 -3.18 -4.72
CA THR A 28 11.49 -1.73 -4.54
C THR A 28 11.16 -1.06 -5.85
N ILE A 29 10.28 -0.06 -5.82
CA ILE A 29 9.90 0.72 -7.00
C ILE A 29 9.96 2.21 -6.68
N SER A 30 10.60 2.99 -7.56
CA SER A 30 10.52 4.46 -7.59
C SER A 30 10.22 4.95 -9.00
N ASP A 31 9.60 6.13 -9.12
CA ASP A 31 9.37 6.84 -10.39
C ASP A 31 8.69 5.94 -11.45
N TYR A 32 7.55 5.38 -11.06
CA TYR A 32 6.85 4.33 -11.79
C TYR A 32 5.70 4.84 -12.64
N ASP A 33 5.78 6.07 -13.14
CA ASP A 33 4.69 6.71 -13.90
C ASP A 33 4.23 5.91 -15.14
N GLY A 34 5.03 4.95 -15.62
CA GLY A 34 4.65 4.00 -16.66
C GLY A 34 4.12 2.64 -16.17
N LEU A 35 4.36 2.22 -14.92
CA LEU A 35 4.11 0.87 -14.43
C LEU A 35 2.64 0.65 -14.05
N ASN A 36 1.86 0.29 -15.07
CA ASN A 36 0.43 0.08 -14.93
C ASN A 36 0.07 -1.32 -14.43
N THR A 37 0.96 -2.30 -14.64
CA THR A 37 0.65 -3.71 -14.34
C THR A 37 1.82 -4.45 -13.71
N ILE A 38 1.50 -5.34 -12.77
CA ILE A 38 2.45 -6.27 -12.18
C ILE A 38 1.97 -7.71 -12.43
N GLY A 39 2.86 -8.57 -12.90
CA GLY A 39 2.59 -10.00 -13.01
C GLY A 39 2.47 -10.66 -11.65
N ASP A 40 2.20 -11.96 -11.64
CA ASP A 40 1.98 -12.70 -10.41
C ASP A 40 3.27 -12.80 -9.58
N LEU A 41 3.20 -12.37 -8.31
CA LEU A 41 4.31 -12.36 -7.35
C LEU A 41 3.93 -13.15 -6.08
N PRO A 42 3.72 -14.47 -6.19
CA PRO A 42 3.12 -15.30 -5.13
C PRO A 42 4.05 -15.55 -3.93
N LYS A 43 5.23 -14.93 -3.87
CA LYS A 43 6.16 -15.01 -2.72
C LYS A 43 6.61 -13.63 -2.24
N LEU A 44 5.99 -12.56 -2.73
CA LEU A 44 6.38 -11.22 -2.36
C LEU A 44 5.95 -10.92 -0.93
N GLU A 45 6.94 -10.77 -0.06
CA GLU A 45 6.77 -10.53 1.38
C GLU A 45 6.93 -9.04 1.72
N THR A 46 7.79 -8.34 0.97
CA THR A 46 8.15 -6.93 1.23
C THR A 46 8.06 -6.08 -0.03
N LEU A 47 7.38 -4.94 0.08
CA LEU A 47 7.26 -3.95 -0.99
C LEU A 47 7.67 -2.56 -0.48
N HIS A 48 8.55 -1.91 -1.21
CA HIS A 48 8.89 -0.51 -1.04
C HIS A 48 8.41 0.27 -2.26
N VAL A 49 7.58 1.29 -2.03
CA VAL A 49 7.10 2.19 -3.07
C VAL A 49 7.51 3.61 -2.70
N TYR A 50 8.31 4.21 -3.57
CA TYR A 50 8.67 5.61 -3.51
C TYR A 50 7.76 6.34 -4.50
N GLY A 51 6.92 7.22 -3.97
CA GLY A 51 5.88 7.91 -4.70
C GLY A 51 6.43 8.66 -5.90
N SER A 52 5.71 8.52 -7.01
CA SER A 52 5.70 9.43 -8.13
C SER A 52 4.34 10.14 -8.14
N GLY A 53 4.18 11.24 -8.90
CA GLY A 53 3.04 12.16 -8.77
C GLY A 53 1.65 11.49 -8.79
N ASN A 54 1.51 10.35 -9.47
CA ASN A 54 0.23 9.74 -9.83
C ASN A 54 -0.50 8.93 -8.73
N GLY A 55 -0.11 9.07 -7.45
CA GLY A 55 -0.75 8.35 -6.33
C GLY A 55 -0.37 6.87 -6.22
N VAL A 56 -1.10 6.11 -5.39
CA VAL A 56 -0.77 4.69 -5.11
C VAL A 56 -1.35 3.75 -6.16
N PRO A 57 -0.56 2.84 -6.77
CA PRO A 57 -1.06 1.93 -7.81
C PRO A 57 -2.08 0.91 -7.31
N GLN A 58 -3.11 0.66 -8.11
CA GLN A 58 -4.13 -0.37 -7.86
C GLN A 58 -3.53 -1.79 -7.72
N TRP A 59 -2.51 -2.12 -8.52
CA TRP A 59 -1.87 -3.44 -8.47
C TRP A 59 -1.20 -3.75 -7.14
N MET A 60 -0.87 -2.73 -6.33
CA MET A 60 -0.27 -2.89 -5.01
C MET A 60 -1.18 -3.71 -4.09
N LEU A 61 -2.49 -3.60 -4.28
CA LEU A 61 -3.50 -4.23 -3.43
C LEU A 61 -3.75 -5.69 -3.80
N GLY A 62 -3.26 -6.19 -4.95
CA GLY A 62 -3.40 -7.59 -5.36
C GLY A 62 -2.39 -8.56 -4.72
N LEU A 63 -1.47 -8.05 -3.89
CA LEU A 63 -0.31 -8.79 -3.40
C LEU A 63 -0.63 -9.54 -2.09
N SER A 64 -1.43 -10.62 -2.20
CA SER A 64 -1.97 -11.37 -1.06
C SER A 64 -0.94 -11.92 -0.05
N GLN A 65 0.32 -12.05 -0.46
CA GLN A 65 1.40 -12.55 0.39
C GLN A 65 2.19 -11.47 1.12
N LEU A 66 1.87 -10.20 0.86
CA LEU A 66 2.62 -9.07 1.38
C LEU A 66 2.48 -8.97 2.90
N GLU A 67 3.61 -8.98 3.60
CA GLU A 67 3.66 -8.85 5.05
C GLU A 67 4.10 -7.46 5.48
N THR A 68 4.91 -6.79 4.64
CA THR A 68 5.49 -5.49 4.92
C THR A 68 5.34 -4.54 3.74
N LEU A 69 4.75 -3.37 4.00
CA LEU A 69 4.57 -2.31 3.03
C LEU A 69 5.23 -1.00 3.51
N TYR A 70 6.14 -0.48 2.70
CA TYR A 70 6.75 0.84 2.88
C TYR A 70 6.29 1.78 1.78
N LEU A 71 5.66 2.89 2.17
CA LEU A 71 5.27 3.97 1.26
C LEU A 71 6.00 5.25 1.64
N TYR A 72 6.63 5.88 0.65
CA TYR A 72 7.51 7.04 0.86
C TYR A 72 7.26 8.16 -0.14
N SER A 73 7.16 9.41 0.34
CA SER A 73 7.21 10.64 -0.46
C SER A 73 6.13 10.76 -1.53
N PHE A 74 4.91 10.98 -1.08
CA PHE A 74 3.73 11.13 -1.92
C PHE A 74 3.17 12.55 -1.72
N SER A 75 3.39 13.43 -2.69
CA SER A 75 3.14 14.88 -2.55
C SER A 75 1.74 15.34 -2.93
N GLU A 76 1.00 14.56 -3.71
CA GLU A 76 -0.35 14.91 -4.13
C GLU A 76 -1.40 14.54 -3.07
N ASP A 77 -2.64 15.01 -3.25
CA ASP A 77 -3.80 14.58 -2.47
C ASP A 77 -4.07 13.10 -2.73
N ILE A 78 -3.41 12.25 -1.94
CA ILE A 78 -3.46 10.82 -2.14
C ILE A 78 -4.33 10.20 -1.07
N SER A 79 -5.37 9.52 -1.54
CA SER A 79 -6.10 8.56 -0.72
C SER A 79 -5.35 7.24 -0.79
N LEU A 80 -4.93 6.73 0.37
CA LEU A 80 -4.60 5.30 0.49
C LEU A 80 -5.87 4.44 0.50
N GLY A 81 -7.05 5.09 0.49
CA GLY A 81 -8.39 4.52 0.51
C GLY A 81 -8.47 3.26 -0.32
N GLY A 82 -8.39 2.13 0.38
CA GLY A 82 -7.80 0.95 -0.22
C GLY A 82 -8.39 -0.34 0.30
N HIS A 83 -8.32 -1.33 -0.57
CA HIS A 83 -8.77 -2.68 -0.31
C HIS A 83 -7.76 -3.43 0.57
N TRP A 84 -7.53 -2.98 1.81
CA TRP A 84 -6.65 -3.63 2.78
C TRP A 84 -7.02 -5.11 3.01
N GLN A 85 -8.28 -5.48 2.77
CA GLN A 85 -8.77 -6.86 2.76
C GLN A 85 -8.06 -7.77 1.76
N CYS A 86 -7.48 -7.20 0.69
CA CYS A 86 -6.71 -7.94 -0.31
C CYS A 86 -5.26 -8.20 0.13
N LEU A 87 -4.83 -7.64 1.27
CA LEU A 87 -3.52 -7.85 1.88
C LEU A 87 -3.67 -8.59 3.24
N PRO A 88 -4.21 -9.83 3.26
CA PRO A 88 -4.60 -10.51 4.50
C PRO A 88 -3.42 -10.87 5.41
N LYS A 89 -2.18 -10.87 4.88
CA LYS A 89 -0.95 -11.15 5.62
C LYS A 89 -0.21 -9.91 6.08
N LEU A 90 -0.70 -8.71 5.74
CA LEU A 90 0.00 -7.47 6.08
C LEU A 90 0.08 -7.30 7.59
N ARG A 91 1.31 -7.13 8.09
CA ARG A 91 1.61 -6.96 9.52
C ARG A 91 2.31 -5.64 9.81
N ARG A 92 3.02 -5.09 8.83
CA ARG A 92 3.84 -3.89 9.03
C ARG A 92 3.56 -2.88 7.94
N LEU A 93 3.12 -1.69 8.35
CA LEU A 93 2.85 -0.56 7.47
C LEU A 93 3.71 0.63 7.88
N TRP A 94 4.47 1.16 6.92
CA TRP A 94 5.29 2.34 7.10
C TRP A 94 4.88 3.43 6.13
N LEU A 95 4.53 4.59 6.67
CA LEU A 95 4.13 5.77 5.91
C LEU A 95 5.11 6.89 6.22
N SER A 96 5.73 7.45 5.19
CA SER A 96 6.67 8.55 5.35
C SER A 96 6.48 9.63 4.31
N LYS A 97 6.51 10.90 4.74
CA LYS A 97 6.40 12.08 3.87
C LYS A 97 5.11 12.09 3.05
N PHE A 98 3.98 12.12 3.74
CA PHE A 98 2.67 12.34 3.15
C PHE A 98 2.08 13.67 3.68
N PRO A 99 2.40 14.81 3.06
CA PRO A 99 1.91 16.12 3.52
C PRO A 99 0.38 16.21 3.51
N ASN A 100 -0.30 15.53 2.58
CA ASN A 100 -1.73 15.70 2.31
C ASN A 100 -2.60 14.47 2.63
N LEU A 101 -2.03 13.38 3.15
CA LEU A 101 -2.78 12.17 3.46
C LEU A 101 -3.67 12.37 4.69
N LYS A 102 -4.99 12.42 4.49
CA LYS A 102 -5.96 12.70 5.56
C LYS A 102 -6.39 11.46 6.34
N SER A 103 -6.50 10.31 5.68
CA SER A 103 -7.03 9.06 6.26
C SER A 103 -6.40 7.83 5.60
N LEU A 104 -6.30 6.73 6.36
CA LEU A 104 -5.92 5.41 5.83
C LEU A 104 -7.11 4.62 5.25
N VAL A 105 -8.32 5.03 5.63
CA VAL A 105 -9.57 4.39 5.24
C VAL A 105 -10.37 5.32 4.35
N ASP A 106 -11.02 4.76 3.33
CA ASP A 106 -11.87 5.54 2.45
C ASP A 106 -13.25 5.67 3.07
N VAL A 107 -13.52 6.80 3.72
CA VAL A 107 -14.81 7.05 4.38
C VAL A 107 -15.84 7.68 3.43
N ASN A 108 -15.42 8.10 2.23
CA ASN A 108 -16.25 8.89 1.32
C ASN A 108 -16.77 8.12 0.08
N ASN A 109 -16.34 6.88 -0.15
CA ASN A 109 -16.76 6.10 -1.33
C ASN A 109 -18.06 5.32 -1.08
N ILE A 110 -19.15 6.04 -0.81
CA ILE A 110 -20.52 5.52 -0.90
C ILE A 110 -21.04 5.77 -2.32
N THR A 111 -20.37 5.23 -3.34
CA THR A 111 -21.01 5.05 -4.65
C THR A 111 -20.71 3.64 -5.16
N PRO A 112 -21.74 2.78 -5.27
CA PRO A 112 -21.56 1.48 -5.90
C PRO A 112 -21.49 1.72 -7.41
N GLN A 113 -20.31 2.07 -7.94
CA GLN A 113 -20.10 1.92 -9.37
C GLN A 113 -19.91 0.44 -9.66
N GLN A 114 -21.02 -0.14 -10.10
CA GLN A 114 -21.13 -1.46 -10.68
C GLN A 114 -20.12 -1.60 -11.82
N ASN A 115 -19.59 -2.81 -11.95
CA ASN A 115 -18.66 -3.28 -12.98
C ASN A 115 -17.19 -3.17 -12.61
N GLU A 116 -16.75 -3.94 -11.60
CA GLU A 116 -15.52 -4.73 -11.64
C GLU A 116 -15.41 -5.58 -10.36
N THR A 117 -14.68 -6.70 -10.44
CA THR A 117 -14.71 -7.86 -9.53
C THR A 117 -14.08 -7.63 -8.14
N THR A 118 -14.19 -6.43 -7.57
CA THR A 118 -13.42 -6.02 -6.39
C THR A 118 -14.25 -6.08 -5.10
N CYS A 119 -13.64 -6.63 -4.04
CA CYS A 119 -14.25 -6.86 -2.73
C CYS A 119 -14.90 -5.58 -2.17
N PRO A 120 -16.18 -5.59 -1.76
CA PRO A 120 -16.88 -4.41 -1.29
C PRO A 120 -16.14 -3.73 -0.13
N THR A 121 -16.09 -2.42 -0.19
CA THR A 121 -15.23 -1.58 0.65
C THR A 121 -16.06 -0.99 1.79
N ASP A 122 -16.34 -1.80 2.81
CA ASP A 122 -16.90 -1.25 4.05
C ASP A 122 -15.76 -0.70 4.93
N ALA A 123 -15.92 0.52 5.44
CA ALA A 123 -14.90 1.17 6.27
C ALA A 123 -14.57 0.35 7.53
N GLN A 124 -15.53 -0.38 8.13
CA GLN A 124 -15.26 -1.26 9.25
C GLN A 124 -14.41 -2.47 8.84
N GLN A 125 -14.60 -3.01 7.63
CA GLN A 125 -13.73 -4.08 7.12
C GLN A 125 -12.30 -3.61 6.91
N GLN A 126 -12.10 -2.40 6.38
CA GLN A 126 -10.77 -1.81 6.26
C GLN A 126 -10.10 -1.63 7.63
N ILE A 127 -10.84 -1.08 8.61
CA ILE A 127 -10.39 -0.93 9.99
C ILE A 127 -10.04 -2.30 10.59
N ALA A 128 -10.87 -3.32 10.39
CA ALA A 128 -10.63 -4.68 10.87
C ALA A 128 -9.41 -5.36 10.21
N CYS A 129 -9.03 -4.95 9.00
CA CYS A 129 -7.79 -5.41 8.37
C CYS A 129 -6.58 -4.68 8.94
N LEU A 130 -6.67 -3.36 9.06
CA LEU A 130 -5.60 -2.53 9.61
C LEU A 130 -5.35 -2.82 11.11
N SER A 131 -6.36 -3.24 11.87
CA SER A 131 -6.20 -3.64 13.28
C SER A 131 -5.43 -4.96 13.46
N LYS A 132 -5.16 -5.71 12.38
CA LYS A 132 -4.27 -6.88 12.41
C LYS A 132 -2.80 -6.52 12.28
N LEU A 133 -2.47 -5.25 11.95
CA LEU A 133 -1.08 -4.84 11.86
C LEU A 133 -0.43 -4.97 13.25
N GLU A 134 0.80 -5.47 13.26
CA GLU A 134 1.65 -5.52 14.44
C GLU A 134 2.37 -4.19 14.65
N MET A 135 2.64 -3.46 13.55
CA MET A 135 3.37 -2.20 13.57
C MET A 135 2.83 -1.22 12.52
N LEU A 136 2.58 0.01 12.98
CA LEU A 136 2.24 1.15 12.16
C LEU A 136 3.21 2.29 12.48
N THR A 137 4.02 2.68 11.48
CA THR A 137 4.94 3.81 11.61
C THR A 137 4.50 4.94 10.71
N ILE A 138 4.42 6.15 11.26
CA ILE A 138 3.96 7.35 10.57
C ILE A 138 5.02 8.43 10.76
N ILE A 139 5.66 8.86 9.68
CA ILE A 139 6.73 9.86 9.72
C ILE A 139 6.38 11.02 8.81
N SER A 140 6.42 12.25 9.32
CA SER A 140 6.12 13.45 8.51
C SER A 140 4.80 13.35 7.72
N CYS A 141 3.72 12.92 8.38
CA CYS A 141 2.35 12.86 7.83
C CYS A 141 1.43 13.78 8.66
N PRO A 142 1.54 15.11 8.52
CA PRO A 142 0.93 16.07 9.46
C PRO A 142 -0.59 16.10 9.42
N THR A 143 -1.19 15.76 8.29
CA THR A 143 -2.64 15.79 8.06
C THR A 143 -3.33 14.46 8.35
N LEU A 144 -2.57 13.41 8.69
CA LEU A 144 -3.10 12.06 8.87
C LEU A 144 -3.83 11.90 10.20
N HIS A 145 -5.15 11.75 10.10
CA HIS A 145 -6.02 11.36 11.18
C HIS A 145 -6.31 9.85 11.10
N LEU A 146 -6.15 9.15 12.23
CA LEU A 146 -6.53 7.76 12.34
C LEU A 146 -7.95 7.67 12.91
N PRO A 147 -8.81 6.77 12.39
CA PRO A 147 -10.05 6.39 13.06
C PRO A 147 -9.80 5.99 14.52
N GLN A 148 -10.76 6.29 15.39
CA GLN A 148 -10.64 6.06 16.84
C GLN A 148 -10.23 4.61 17.16
N ASP A 149 -10.87 3.63 16.50
CA ASP A 149 -10.58 2.21 16.69
C ASP A 149 -9.12 1.84 16.39
N LEU A 150 -8.54 2.40 15.34
CA LEU A 150 -7.12 2.18 15.00
C LEU A 150 -6.22 2.94 15.96
N SER A 151 -6.58 4.17 16.31
CA SER A 151 -5.83 4.97 17.29
C SER A 151 -5.75 4.27 18.65
N ASP A 152 -6.84 3.66 19.11
CA ASP A 152 -6.88 2.93 20.37
C ASP A 152 -6.12 1.60 20.28
N HIS A 153 -6.24 0.88 19.17
CA HIS A 153 -5.51 -0.36 18.95
C HIS A 153 -3.99 -0.15 18.94
N PHE A 154 -3.52 0.90 18.27
CA PHE A 154 -2.09 1.20 18.16
C PHE A 154 -1.59 2.14 19.26
N ARG A 155 -2.39 2.44 20.28
CA ARG A 155 -1.95 3.25 21.42
C ARG A 155 -0.66 2.66 22.03
N GLY A 156 0.43 3.43 22.00
CA GLY A 156 1.76 3.01 22.45
C GLY A 156 2.57 2.14 21.47
N LYS A 157 1.98 1.76 20.33
CA LYS A 157 2.64 1.01 19.22
C LYS A 157 2.86 1.86 17.98
N ILE A 158 2.22 3.02 17.87
CA ILE A 158 2.52 3.99 16.81
C ILE A 158 3.85 4.68 17.14
N THR A 159 4.81 4.54 16.24
CA THR A 159 5.97 5.42 16.23
C THR A 159 5.66 6.61 15.32
N ARG A 160 5.44 7.79 15.92
CA ARG A 160 5.34 9.08 15.21
C ARG A 160 6.68 9.80 15.35
N VAL A 161 7.33 10.09 14.23
CA VAL A 161 8.61 10.82 14.15
C VAL A 161 8.49 11.99 13.18
#